data_AF-A0A2N2BST4-F1
#
_entry.id   AF-A0A2N2BST4-F1
#
_cell.length_a   1.000
_cell.length_b   1.000
_cell.length_c   1.000
_cell.angle_alpha   90.00
_cell.angle_beta   90.00
_cell.angle_gamma   90.00
#
_symmetry.space_group_name_H-M   'P 1'
#
loop_
_entity.id
_entity.type
_entity.pdbx_description
1 polymer ?
#
loop_
_entity_poly.entity_id
_entity_poly.type
_entity_poly.pdbx_seq_one_letter_code
_entity_poly.pdbx_strand_id
1 'polypeptide(L)'
;MNDKAHELCQEKILVLKEYVTKGEEILSSIEDWESLAGILEERDQLIMRLKSMEEQFTGLKGNQVCTIEEKGQIDGLIKLIQDMDQNCIHMIKAEQQKTLQDLKKNQQNQKVADYEISLTPSYGTFLDAKK
;
A
#
# COMPACT_ATOMS: atom_id res chain seq x y z
N MET A 1 7.80 32.09 22.77
CA MET A 1 7.91 31.18 21.60
C MET A 1 7.18 31.85 20.45
N ASN A 2 7.58 31.60 19.21
CA ASN A 2 6.85 32.14 18.06
C ASN A 2 5.61 31.26 17.87
N ASP A 3 4.42 31.74 18.23
CA ASP A 3 3.18 30.92 18.25
C ASP A 3 2.93 30.24 16.89
N LYS A 4 3.24 30.95 15.81
CA LYS A 4 3.16 30.44 14.44
C LYS A 4 4.10 29.25 14.16
N ALA A 5 5.26 29.20 14.80
CA ALA A 5 6.21 28.12 14.67
C ALA A 5 5.72 26.85 15.37
N HIS A 6 5.15 27.03 16.56
CA HIS A 6 4.57 25.94 17.35
C HIS A 6 3.34 25.34 16.65
N GLU A 7 2.44 26.18 16.12
CA GLU A 7 1.29 25.72 15.32
C GLU A 7 1.74 24.86 14.13
N LEU A 8 2.80 25.27 13.42
CA LEU A 8 3.33 24.53 12.26
C LEU A 8 3.94 23.17 12.66
N CYS A 9 4.58 23.10 13.83
CA CYS A 9 5.09 21.84 14.38
C CYS A 9 3.95 20.90 14.79
N GLN A 10 2.91 21.42 15.43
CA GLN A 10 1.74 20.64 15.81
C GLN A 10 0.98 20.12 14.57
N GLU A 11 0.80 20.97 13.55
CA GLU A 11 0.20 20.54 12.30
C GLU A 11 1.03 19.44 11.62
N LYS A 12 2.37 19.54 11.64
CA LYS A 12 3.24 18.50 11.08
C LYS A 12 3.08 17.17 11.82
N ILE A 13 2.97 17.21 13.14
CA ILE A 13 2.71 16.02 13.96
C ILE A 13 1.36 15.40 13.58
N LEU A 14 0.31 16.21 13.37
CA LEU A 14 -1.00 15.71 12.97
C LEU A 14 -0.95 15.03 11.59
N VAL A 15 -0.30 15.65 10.61
CA VAL A 15 -0.14 15.07 9.27
C VAL A 15 0.66 13.76 9.33
N LEU A 16 1.70 13.67 10.17
CA LEU A 16 2.45 12.43 10.37
C LEU A 16 1.59 11.34 11.04
N LYS A 17 0.72 11.69 11.99
CA LYS A 17 -0.22 10.73 12.59
C LYS A 17 -1.24 10.23 11.57
N GLU A 18 -1.78 11.11 10.74
CA GLU A 18 -2.68 10.75 9.65
C GLU A 18 -1.98 9.80 8.66
N TYR A 19 -0.71 10.06 8.35
CA TYR A 19 0.12 9.20 7.52
C TYR A 19 0.30 7.79 8.13
N VAL A 20 0.50 7.71 9.45
CA VAL A 20 0.53 6.43 10.18
C VAL A 20 -0.79 5.69 10.03
N THR A 21 -1.93 6.35 10.26
CA THR A 21 -3.26 5.74 10.10
C THR A 21 -3.45 5.17 8.70
N LYS A 22 -3.04 5.90 7.66
CA LYS A 22 -3.09 5.38 6.27
C LYS A 22 -2.17 4.18 6.05
N GLY A 23 -1.04 4.12 6.76
CA GLY A 23 -0.19 2.93 6.78
C GLY A 23 -0.88 1.72 7.42
N GLU A 24 -1.65 1.91 8.49
CA GLU A 24 -2.44 0.84 9.15
C GLU A 24 -3.59 0.36 8.24
N GLU A 25 -4.23 1.29 7.52
CA GLU A 25 -5.23 0.96 6.50
C GLU A 25 -4.65 0.09 5.38
N ILE A 26 -3.44 0.42 4.88
CA ILE A 26 -2.74 -0.41 3.89
C ILE A 26 -2.46 -1.82 4.42
N LEU A 27 -1.99 -1.93 5.66
CA LEU A 27 -1.71 -3.23 6.27
C LEU A 27 -2.98 -4.07 6.43
N SER A 28 -4.12 -3.42 6.68
CA SER A 28 -5.42 -4.07 6.86
C SER A 28 -6.09 -4.47 5.54
N SER A 29 -5.78 -3.74 4.45
CA SER A 29 -6.41 -3.90 3.14
C SER A 29 -5.46 -4.47 2.07
N ILE A 30 -4.39 -5.16 2.48
CA ILE A 30 -3.33 -5.64 1.57
C ILE A 30 -3.84 -6.62 0.48
N GLU A 31 -4.93 -7.33 0.78
CA GLU A 31 -5.57 -8.29 -0.13
C GLU A 31 -6.61 -7.63 -1.05
N ASP A 32 -7.07 -6.41 -0.70
CA ASP A 32 -8.03 -5.63 -1.47
C ASP A 32 -7.33 -4.55 -2.31
N TRP A 33 -6.87 -4.97 -3.48
CA TRP A 33 -6.16 -4.12 -4.43
C TRP A 33 -6.95 -2.90 -4.93
N GLU A 34 -8.29 -2.95 -4.92
CA GLU A 34 -9.12 -1.83 -5.37
C GLU A 34 -9.08 -0.68 -4.34
N SER A 35 -9.21 -1.02 -3.06
CA SER A 35 -9.12 -0.03 -1.98
C SER A 35 -7.70 0.53 -1.83
N LEU A 36 -6.68 -0.28 -2.11
CA LEU A 36 -5.27 0.08 -1.90
C LEU A 36 -4.83 1.28 -2.74
N ALA A 37 -5.34 1.40 -3.97
CA ALA A 37 -5.00 2.51 -4.86
C ALA A 37 -5.43 3.87 -4.29
N GLY A 38 -6.64 3.95 -3.71
CA GLY A 38 -7.14 5.18 -3.09
C GLY A 38 -6.35 5.56 -1.84
N ILE A 39 -6.01 4.58 -0.99
CA ILE A 39 -5.23 4.83 0.22
C ILE A 39 -3.81 5.34 -0.12
N LEU A 40 -3.20 4.81 -1.19
CA LEU A 40 -1.89 5.29 -1.67
C LEU A 40 -1.96 6.72 -2.21
N GLU A 41 -3.02 7.07 -2.95
CA GLU A 41 -3.23 8.44 -3.43
C GLU A 41 -3.37 9.44 -2.26
N GLU A 42 -4.14 9.08 -1.23
CA GLU A 42 -4.25 9.91 -0.02
C GLU A 42 -2.89 10.06 0.69
N ARG A 43 -2.07 9.00 0.77
CA ARG A 43 -0.70 9.10 1.32
C ARG A 43 0.19 10.03 0.50
N ASP A 44 0.08 10.01 -0.82
CA ASP A 44 0.84 10.92 -1.69
C ASP A 44 0.44 12.38 -1.45
N GLN A 45 -0.86 12.65 -1.25
CA GLN A 45 -1.33 13.99 -0.89
C GLN A 45 -0.76 14.45 0.46
N LEU A 46 -0.68 13.57 1.45
CA LEU A 46 -0.06 13.87 2.74
C LEU A 46 1.45 14.16 2.61
N ILE A 47 2.17 13.44 1.75
CA ILE A 47 3.58 13.75 1.44
C ILE A 47 3.71 15.14 0.83
N MET A 48 2.83 15.50 -0.12
CA MET A 48 2.84 16.81 -0.75
C MET A 48 2.57 17.92 0.28
N ARG A 49 1.65 17.69 1.22
CA ARG A 49 1.40 18.59 2.35
C ARG A 49 2.64 18.74 3.24
N LEU A 50 3.27 17.64 3.64
CA LEU A 50 4.51 17.67 4.43
C LEU A 50 5.62 18.46 3.72
N LYS A 51 5.80 18.27 2.41
CA LYS A 51 6.78 19.03 1.61
C LYS A 51 6.50 20.53 1.63
N SER A 52 5.24 20.94 1.44
CA SER A 52 4.86 22.34 1.52
C SER A 52 5.12 22.93 2.90
N MET A 53 4.92 22.15 3.97
CA MET A 53 5.23 22.59 5.33
C MET A 53 6.74 22.78 5.54
N GLU A 54 7.60 21.90 5.00
CA GLU A 54 9.06 22.08 5.07
C GLU A 54 9.54 23.38 4.40
N GLU A 55 8.90 23.79 3.31
CA GLU A 55 9.19 25.08 2.66
C GLU A 55 8.83 26.26 3.59
N GLN A 56 7.70 26.17 4.30
CA GLN A 56 7.30 27.17 5.28
C GLN A 56 8.25 27.21 6.49
N PHE A 57 8.73 26.04 6.95
CA PHE A 57 9.76 25.94 7.99
C PHE A 57 11.06 26.63 7.57
N THR A 58 11.48 26.44 6.31
CA THR A 58 12.71 27.05 5.76
C THR A 58 12.61 28.59 5.71
N GLY A 59 11.42 29.12 5.47
CA GLY A 59 11.14 30.56 5.48
C GLY A 59 11.20 31.21 6.88
N LEU A 60 11.02 30.42 7.95
CA LEU A 60 10.93 30.91 9.33
C LEU A 60 12.27 31.22 10.02
N LYS A 61 13.39 31.29 9.27
CA LYS A 61 14.78 31.59 9.72
C LYS A 61 14.88 32.15 11.14
N GLY A 62 15.02 31.26 12.12
CA GLY A 62 15.13 31.60 13.53
C GLY A 62 15.32 30.34 14.37
N ASN A 63 16.25 30.38 15.31
CA ASN A 63 16.62 29.23 16.14
C ASN A 63 15.40 28.66 16.87
N GLN A 64 15.17 27.35 16.65
CA GLN A 64 14.20 26.51 17.37
C GLN A 64 12.72 26.75 17.03
N VAL A 65 12.31 26.29 15.85
CA VAL A 65 10.89 26.31 15.39
C VAL A 65 10.03 25.33 16.20
N CYS A 66 10.55 24.13 16.47
CA CYS A 66 9.90 23.12 17.32
C CYS A 66 10.67 22.94 18.63
N THR A 67 9.92 22.66 19.70
CA THR A 67 10.46 22.25 21.01
C THR A 67 11.16 20.89 20.92
N ILE A 68 11.94 20.55 21.95
CA ILE A 68 12.64 19.26 22.02
C ILE A 68 11.64 18.10 22.05
N GLU A 69 10.52 18.27 22.76
CA GLU A 69 9.47 17.25 22.86
C GLU A 69 8.80 17.01 21.49
N GLU A 70 8.44 18.07 20.78
CA GLU A 70 7.85 17.96 19.44
C GLU A 70 8.80 17.31 18.44
N LYS A 71 10.09 17.66 18.49
CA LYS A 71 11.10 16.98 17.66
C LYS A 71 11.17 15.50 17.97
N GLY A 72 11.18 15.13 19.26
CA GLY A 72 11.15 13.73 19.67
C GLY A 72 9.92 12.98 19.17
N GLN A 73 8.75 13.62 19.21
CA GLN A 73 7.51 13.05 18.65
C GLN A 73 7.59 12.88 17.13
N ILE A 74 8.07 13.90 16.41
CA ILE A 74 8.25 13.85 14.95
C ILE A 74 9.22 12.73 14.58
N ASP A 75 10.37 12.64 15.23
CA ASP A 75 11.38 11.62 14.96
C ASP A 75 10.83 10.22 15.26
N GLY A 76 10.08 10.06 16.35
CA GLY A 76 9.39 8.81 16.69
C GLY A 76 8.36 8.39 15.64
N LEU A 77 7.54 9.33 15.16
CA LEU A 77 6.56 9.08 14.11
C LEU A 77 7.23 8.72 12.78
N ILE A 78 8.29 9.44 12.39
CA ILE A 78 9.05 9.14 11.16
C ILE A 78 9.62 7.73 11.23
N LYS A 79 10.21 7.35 12.37
CA LYS A 79 10.74 6.00 12.55
C LYS A 79 9.64 4.94 12.44
N LEU A 80 8.50 5.15 13.10
CA LEU A 80 7.35 4.24 13.02
C LEU A 80 6.87 4.08 11.57
N ILE A 81 6.76 5.19 10.82
CA ILE A 81 6.38 5.19 9.42
C ILE A 81 7.36 4.36 8.58
N GLN A 82 8.67 4.53 8.79
CA GLN A 82 9.69 3.77 8.07
C GLN A 82 9.57 2.27 8.34
N ASP A 83 9.38 1.89 9.61
CA ASP A 83 9.21 0.48 10.00
C ASP A 83 7.91 -0.11 9.41
N MET A 84 6.81 0.65 9.43
CA MET A 84 5.55 0.26 8.81
C MET A 84 5.67 0.09 7.30
N ASP A 85 6.35 1.00 6.60
CA ASP A 85 6.52 0.91 5.16
C ASP A 85 7.35 -0.31 4.75
N GLN A 86 8.36 -0.67 5.54
CA GLN A 86 9.05 -1.93 5.34
C GLN A 86 8.09 -3.12 5.48
N ASN A 87 7.24 -3.13 6.50
CA ASN A 87 6.27 -4.22 6.68
C ASN A 87 5.26 -4.28 5.52
N CYS A 88 4.72 -3.15 5.08
CA CYS A 88 3.85 -3.04 3.92
C CYS A 88 4.51 -3.63 2.68
N ILE A 89 5.76 -3.26 2.39
CA ILE A 89 6.52 -3.78 1.24
C ILE A 89 6.67 -5.31 1.32
N HIS A 90 6.98 -5.85 2.50
CA HIS A 90 7.11 -7.29 2.68
C HIS A 90 5.78 -8.01 2.44
N MET A 91 4.67 -7.47 2.97
CA MET A 91 3.34 -8.05 2.79
C MET A 91 2.85 -7.97 1.34
N ILE A 92 3.03 -6.83 0.66
CA ILE A 92 2.70 -6.68 -0.77
C ILE A 92 3.47 -7.71 -1.61
N LYS A 93 4.77 -7.90 -1.34
CA LYS A 93 5.58 -8.90 -2.05
C LYS A 93 5.10 -10.33 -1.80
N ALA A 94 4.71 -10.64 -0.56
CA ALA A 94 4.16 -11.95 -0.21
C ALA A 94 2.84 -12.21 -0.95
N GLU A 95 1.94 -11.23 -1.00
CA GLU A 95 0.67 -11.37 -1.71
C GLU A 95 0.87 -11.50 -3.22
N GLN A 96 1.79 -10.72 -3.82
CA GLN A 96 2.17 -10.88 -5.22
C GLN A 96 2.68 -12.29 -5.54
N GLN A 97 3.50 -12.86 -4.66
CA GLN A 97 4.02 -14.21 -4.83
C GLN A 97 2.91 -15.27 -4.73
N LYS A 98 1.98 -15.12 -3.79
CA LYS A 98 0.80 -15.98 -3.62
C LYS A 98 -0.10 -15.92 -4.86
N THR A 99 -0.46 -14.73 -5.33
CA THR A 99 -1.26 -14.55 -6.56
C THR A 99 -0.59 -15.22 -7.77
N LEU A 100 0.73 -15.09 -7.91
CA LEU A 100 1.47 -15.72 -9.00
C LEU A 100 1.44 -17.26 -8.90
N GLN A 101 1.55 -17.82 -7.70
CA GLN A 101 1.44 -19.26 -7.48
C GLN A 101 0.03 -19.78 -7.80
N ASP A 102 -1.00 -19.05 -7.38
CA ASP A 102 -2.40 -19.39 -7.66
C ASP A 102 -2.70 -19.36 -9.16
N LEU A 103 -2.18 -18.37 -9.88
CA LEU A 103 -2.28 -18.29 -11.35
C LEU A 103 -1.62 -19.51 -12.02
N LYS A 104 -0.42 -19.91 -11.58
CA LYS A 104 0.26 -21.10 -12.11
C LYS A 104 -0.55 -22.37 -11.85
N LYS A 105 -1.09 -22.52 -10.65
CA LYS A 105 -1.94 -23.66 -10.27
C LYS A 105 -3.22 -23.69 -11.11
N ASN A 106 -3.87 -22.54 -11.31
CA ASN A 106 -5.07 -22.43 -12.14
C ASN A 106 -4.76 -22.80 -13.60
N GLN A 107 -3.65 -22.30 -14.16
CA GLN A 107 -3.23 -22.68 -15.52
C GLN A 107 -2.95 -24.18 -15.65
N GLN A 108 -2.35 -24.81 -14.63
CA GLN A 108 -2.14 -26.25 -14.62
C GLN A 108 -3.46 -27.02 -14.55
N ASN A 109 -4.40 -26.58 -13.71
CA ASN A 109 -5.72 -27.20 -13.60
C ASN A 109 -6.51 -27.07 -14.90
N GLN A 110 -6.45 -25.92 -15.57
CA GLN A 110 -7.07 -25.74 -16.89
C GLN A 110 -6.49 -26.71 -17.91
N LYS A 111 -5.17 -26.86 -17.97
CA LYS A 111 -4.53 -27.85 -18.85
C LYS A 111 -5.02 -29.27 -18.56
N VAL A 112 -5.10 -29.66 -17.27
CA VAL A 112 -5.61 -30.99 -16.89
C VAL A 112 -7.07 -31.16 -17.32
N ALA A 113 -7.93 -30.16 -17.09
CA ALA A 113 -9.31 -30.19 -17.54
C ALA A 113 -9.44 -30.28 -19.06
N ASP A 114 -8.63 -29.53 -19.82
CA ASP A 114 -8.59 -29.61 -21.29
C ASP A 114 -8.10 -30.99 -21.78
N TYR A 115 -7.15 -31.61 -21.07
CA TYR A 115 -6.73 -32.99 -21.33
C TYR A 115 -7.87 -33.99 -21.05
N GLU A 116 -8.63 -33.83 -19.97
CA GLU A 116 -9.79 -34.69 -19.67
C GLU A 116 -10.90 -34.51 -20.72
N ILE A 117 -11.18 -33.28 -21.15
CA ILE A 117 -12.16 -32.99 -22.22
C ILE A 117 -11.72 -33.59 -23.56
N SER A 118 -10.43 -33.51 -23.91
CA SER A 118 -9.91 -34.11 -25.15
C SER A 118 -9.84 -35.65 -25.12
N LEU A 119 -9.78 -36.25 -23.92
CA LEU A 119 -9.82 -37.70 -23.72
C LEU A 119 -11.25 -38.26 -23.62
N THR A 120 -12.25 -37.44 -23.30
CA THR A 120 -13.66 -37.88 -23.39
C THR A 120 -14.03 -38.06 -24.87
N PRO A 121 -14.30 -39.29 -25.35
CA PRO A 121 -14.77 -39.48 -26.70
C PRO A 121 -16.12 -38.79 -26.82
N SER A 122 -16.29 -37.93 -27.82
CA SER A 122 -17.61 -37.50 -28.26
C SER A 122 -18.35 -38.73 -28.79
N TYR A 123 -19.01 -39.46 -27.88
CA TYR A 123 -19.95 -40.53 -28.19
C TYR A 123 -21.20 -39.90 -28.79
N GLY A 124 -21.08 -39.43 -30.04
CA GLY A 124 -22.18 -38.73 -30.71
C GLY A 124 -22.10 -38.63 -32.23
N THR A 125 -21.03 -39.12 -32.89
CA THR A 125 -20.89 -38.97 -34.35
C THR A 125 -20.21 -40.15 -35.05
N PHE A 126 -20.11 -41.33 -34.42
CA PHE A 126 -19.50 -42.51 -35.03
C PHE A 126 -20.49 -43.54 -35.59
N LEU A 127 -21.77 -43.16 -35.76
CA LEU A 127 -22.80 -44.06 -36.31
C LEU A 127 -23.52 -43.55 -37.57
N ASP A 128 -23.19 -42.37 -38.09
CA ASP A 128 -23.90 -41.81 -39.27
C ASP A 128 -23.13 -41.92 -40.60
N ALA A 129 -22.04 -42.68 -40.62
CA ALA A 129 -21.31 -43.00 -41.84
C ALA A 129 -21.65 -44.43 -42.30
N LYS A 130 -22.91 -44.66 -42.71
CA LYS A 130 -23.33 -45.61 -43.76
C LYS A 130 -24.86 -45.73 -43.80
N LYS A 131 -25.48 -45.04 -44.76
CA LYS A 131 -26.51 -45.60 -45.63
C LYS A 131 -26.65 -44.78 -46.91
#